data_AF-A0A537JEE1-F1
#
_entry.id   AF-A0A537JEE1-F1
#
_cell.length_a   1.000
_cell.length_b   1.000
_cell.length_c   1.000
_cell.angle_alpha   90.00
_cell.angle_beta   90.00
_cell.angle_gamma   90.00
#
_symmetry.space_group_name_H-M   'P 1'
#
loop_
_entity.id
_entity.type
_entity.pdbx_description
1 polymer ?
#
loop_
_entity_poly.entity_id
_entity_poly.type
_entity_poly.pdbx_seq_one_letter_code
_entity_poly.pdbx_strand_id
1 'polypeptide(L)' 'MPVETYLRLMYLKHRYRMGYELLVREVTDRLHWRRFCHLALDAPVPHPITLSKLTRKYGPDIVHELNRLLVQQAQRA' A
#
# COMPACT_ATOMS: atom_id res chain seq x y z
N MET A 1 -8.98 -4.94 4.95
CA MET A 1 -8.28 -3.67 4.64
C MET A 1 -8.79 -3.18 3.30
N PRO A 2 -9.10 -1.88 3.15
CA PRO A 2 -9.45 -1.28 1.86
C PRO A 2 -8.35 -1.51 0.80
N VAL A 3 -8.74 -1.77 -0.45
CA VAL A 3 -7.78 -1.97 -1.55
C VAL A 3 -6.87 -0.74 -1.75
N GLU A 4 -7.41 0.44 -1.48
CA GLU A 4 -6.70 1.70 -1.56
C GLU A 4 -5.49 1.78 -0.61
N THR A 5 -5.68 1.38 0.66
CA THR A 5 -4.61 1.30 1.66
C THR A 5 -3.53 0.31 1.22
N TYR A 6 -3.94 -0.85 0.69
CA TYR A 6 -3.01 -1.85 0.17
C TYR A 6 -2.17 -1.29 -0.99
N LEU A 7 -2.79 -0.64 -1.98
CA LEU A 7 -2.09 -0.05 -3.13
C LEU A 7 -1.07 1.01 -2.70
N ARG A 8 -1.42 1.87 -1.73
CA ARG A 8 -0.49 2.86 -1.16
C ARG A 8 0.69 2.22 -0.44
N LEU A 9 0.45 1.16 0.33
CA LEU A 9 1.52 0.38 0.95
C LEU A 9 2.46 -0.24 -0.11
N MET A 10 1.89 -0.79 -1.18
CA MET A 10 2.68 -1.35 -2.29
C MET A 10 3.44 -0.29 -3.08
N TYR A 11 2.88 0.92 -3.23
CA TYR A 11 3.60 2.07 -3.80
C TYR A 11 4.85 2.39 -2.97
N LEU A 12 4.73 2.54 -1.64
CA LEU A 12 5.88 2.81 -0.78
C LEU A 12 6.92 1.68 -0.87
N LYS A 13 6.45 0.42 -0.83
CA LYS A 13 7.31 -0.76 -0.97
C LYS A 13 8.15 -0.69 -2.25
N HIS A 14 7.51 -0.38 -3.38
CA HIS A 14 8.16 -0.30 -4.68
C HIS A 14 9.09 0.92 -4.75
N ARG A 15 8.60 2.10 -4.38
CA ARG A 15 9.30 3.39 -4.47
C ARG A 15 10.60 3.43 -3.68
N TYR A 16 10.64 2.76 -2.52
CA TYR A 16 11.80 2.70 -1.63
C TYR A 16 12.48 1.32 -1.63
N ARG A 17 12.08 0.40 -2.53
CA ARG A 17 12.67 -0.94 -2.69
C ARG A 17 12.73 -1.74 -1.38
N MET A 18 11.64 -1.73 -0.61
CA MET A 18 11.57 -2.39 0.70
C MET A 18 11.01 -3.82 0.62
N GLY A 19 11.41 -4.66 1.58
CA GLY A 19 10.69 -5.89 1.95
C GLY A 19 9.40 -5.58 2.71
N TYR A 20 8.56 -6.59 2.99
CA TYR A 20 7.29 -6.38 3.70
C TYR A 20 7.51 -6.01 5.17
N GLU A 21 8.51 -6.61 5.81
CA GLU A 21 8.88 -6.37 7.20
C GLU A 21 9.34 -4.93 7.39
N LEU A 22 10.28 -4.49 6.55
CA LEU A 22 10.79 -3.12 6.57
C LEU A 22 9.67 -2.11 6.27
N LEU A 23 8.83 -2.38 5.28
CA LEU A 23 7.68 -1.52 4.98
C LEU A 23 6.77 -1.33 6.21
N VAL A 24 6.39 -2.42 6.88
CA VAL A 24 5.50 -2.34 8.05
C VAL A 24 6.15 -1.57 9.19
N ARG A 25 7.45 -1.78 9.44
CA ARG A 25 8.20 -1.01 10.43
C ARG A 25 8.18 0.49 10.12
N GLU A 26 8.61 0.86 8.91
CA GLU A 26 8.71 2.28 8.53
C GLU A 26 7.34 2.97 8.49
N VAL A 27 6.28 2.28 8.05
CA VAL A 27 4.91 2.83 8.12
C VAL A 27 4.45 2.97 9.56
N THR A 28 4.85 2.07 10.47
CA THR A 28 4.53 2.18 11.89
C THR A 28 5.17 3.41 12.52
N ASP A 29 6.45 3.66 12.21
CA ASP A 29 7.26 4.71 12.84
C ASP A 29 7.01 6.10 12.24
N ARG A 30 6.55 6.19 10.99
CA ARG A 30 6.40 7.46 10.26
C ARG A 30 4.94 7.87 10.11
N LEU A 31 4.50 8.84 10.92
CA LEU A 31 3.13 9.37 10.88
C LEU A 31 2.69 9.84 9.49
N HIS A 32 3.60 10.44 8.70
CA HIS A 32 3.30 10.89 7.34
C HIS A 32 3.06 9.71 6.38
N TRP A 33 3.71 8.56 6.57
CA TRP A 33 3.42 7.34 5.80
C TRP A 33 2.09 6.71 6.22
N ARG A 34 1.76 6.72 7.52
CA ARG A 34 0.43 6.30 7.98
C ARG A 34 -0.69 7.10 7.32
N ARG A 35 -0.56 8.43 7.36
CA ARG A 35 -1.51 9.36 6.72
C ARG A 35 -1.60 9.10 5.22
N PHE A 36 -0.47 8.95 4.53
CA PHE A 36 -0.45 8.61 3.11
C PHE A 36 -1.23 7.31 2.83
N CYS A 37 -1.05 6.28 3.66
CA CYS A 37 -1.73 5.00 3.56
C CYS A 37 -3.20 5.01 4.05
N HIS A 38 -3.76 6.15 4.45
CA HIS A 38 -5.08 6.26 5.07
C HIS A 38 -5.24 5.37 6.32
N LEU A 39 -4.17 5.21 7.10
CA LEU A 39 -4.19 4.53 8.40
C LEU A 39 -4.39 5.57 9.50
N ALA A 40 -5.37 5.33 10.37
CA ALA A 40 -5.54 6.13 11.59
C ALA A 40 -4.27 6.05 12.46
N LEU A 41 -4.04 7.03 13.33
CA LEU A 41 -2.81 7.10 14.13
C LEU A 41 -2.68 5.93 15.12
N ASP A 42 -3.82 5.46 15.64
CA ASP A 42 -3.99 4.39 16.61
C ASP A 42 -4.28 3.01 15.98
N ALA A 43 -4.62 2.96 14.69
CA ALA A 43 -4.92 1.69 14.01
C ALA A 43 -3.70 0.77 13.91
N PRO A 44 -3.85 -0.56 13.93
CA PRO A 44 -2.74 -1.46 13.64
C PRO A 44 -2.32 -1.36 12.16
N VAL A 45 -1.01 -1.35 11.90
CA VAL A 45 -0.46 -1.56 10.54
C VAL A 45 -0.60 -3.05 10.21
N PRO A 46 -1.03 -3.43 8.99
CA PRO A 46 -1.19 -4.83 8.61
C PRO A 46 0.12 -5.60 8.71
N HIS A 47 0.04 -6.84 9.21
CA HIS A 47 1.19 -7.74 9.31
C HIS A 47 1.81 -8.03 7.93
N PRO A 48 3.15 -8.21 7.81
CA PRO A 48 3.83 -8.54 6.55
C PRO A 48 3.20 -9.70 5.77
N ILE A 49 2.81 -10.78 6.48
CA ILE A 49 2.14 -11.95 5.88
C ILE A 49 0.80 -11.57 5.25
N THR A 50 0.05 -10.64 5.85
CA THR A 50 -1.22 -10.15 5.28
C THR A 50 -0.97 -9.45 3.95
N LEU A 51 0.08 -8.63 3.85
CA LEU A 51 0.47 -7.98 2.59
C LEU A 51 0.89 -8.99 1.54
N SER A 52 1.69 -10.01 1.91
CA SER A 52 2.07 -11.09 1.00
C SER A 52 0.85 -11.85 0.46
N LYS A 53 -0.11 -12.19 1.33
CA LYS A 53 -1.37 -12.86 0.94
C LYS A 53 -2.21 -11.99 0.01
N LEU A 54 -2.33 -10.69 0.28
CA LEU A 54 -3.04 -9.75 -0.58
C LEU A 54 -2.36 -9.61 -1.95
N THR A 55 -1.03 -9.50 -2.00
CA THR A 55 -0.28 -9.46 -3.26
C THR A 55 -0.48 -10.72 -4.09
N ARG A 56 -0.54 -11.90 -3.46
CA ARG A 56 -0.89 -13.14 -4.17
C ARG A 56 -2.34 -13.14 -4.65
N LYS A 57 -3.27 -12.63 -3.83
CA LYS A 57 -4.70 -12.57 -4.15
C LYS A 57 -4.99 -11.65 -5.34
N TYR A 58 -4.41 -10.46 -5.35
CA TYR A 58 -4.63 -9.50 -6.43
C TYR A 58 -3.76 -9.83 -7.65
N GLY A 59 -2.54 -10.31 -7.44
CA GLY A 59 -1.63 -10.59 -8.54
C GLY A 59 -1.17 -9.31 -9.26
N PRO A 60 -0.16 -9.45 -10.14
CA PRO A 60 0.45 -8.31 -10.82
C PRO A 60 -0.53 -7.62 -11.78
N ASP A 61 -1.35 -8.36 -12.51
CA ASP A 61 -2.19 -7.80 -13.58
C ASP A 61 -3.26 -6.86 -13.02
N ILE A 62 -4.00 -7.30 -11.99
CA ILE A 62 -5.01 -6.49 -11.32
C ILE A 62 -4.38 -5.23 -10.71
N VAL A 63 -3.21 -5.35 -10.07
CA VAL A 63 -2.53 -4.19 -9.49
C VAL A 63 -2.10 -3.19 -10.55
N HIS A 64 -1.58 -3.65 -11.70
CA HIS A 64 -1.22 -2.77 -12.80
C HIS A 64 -2.44 -2.07 -13.41
N GLU A 65 -3.53 -2.81 -13.61
CA GLU A 65 -4.78 -2.24 -14.12
C GLU A 65 -5.35 -1.18 -13.16
N LEU A 66 -5.43 -1.47 -11.87
CA LEU A 66 -5.88 -0.52 -10.86
C LEU A 66 -5.01 0.74 -10.84
N ASN A 67 -3.68 0.60 -10.87
CA ASN A 67 -2.77 1.76 -10.92
C ASN A 67 -2.99 2.60 -12.19
N ARG A 68 -3.16 1.95 -13.35
CA ARG A 68 -3.43 2.63 -14.63
C ARG A 68 -4.72 3.44 -14.55
N LEU A 69 -5.80 2.82 -14.06
CA LEU A 69 -7.10 3.46 -13.90
C LEU A 69 -7.04 4.62 -12.91
N LEU A 70 -6.34 4.47 -11.78
CA LEU A 70 -6.15 5.53 -10.79
C LEU A 70 -5.46 6.76 -11.39
N VAL A 71 -4.38 6.56 -12.15
CA VAL A 71 -3.67 7.67 -12.83
C VAL A 71 -4.57 8.35 -13.87
N GLN A 72 -5.30 7.57 -14.67
CA GLN A 72 -6.24 8.12 -15.65
C GLN A 72 -7.34 8.95 -15.00
N GLN A 73 -7.87 8.51 -13.85
CA GLN A 73 -8.87 9.28 -13.10
C GLN A 73 -8.26 10.56 -12.53
N ALA A 74 -7.05 10.50 -11.97
CA ALA A 74 -6.35 11.67 -11.42
C ALA A 74 -6.02 12.73 -12.48
N GLN A 75 -5.81 12.34 -13.74
CA GLN A 75 -5.61 13.26 -14.87
C GLN A 75 -6.88 13.98 -15.31
N ARG A 76 -8.06 13.47 -14.93
CA ARG A 76 -9.36 14.04 -15.29
C ARG A 76 -9.94 14.95 -14.21
N ALA A 77 -9.41 14.86 -12.99
CA ALA A 77 -9.80 15.67 -11.83
C ALA A 77 -9.02 17.00 -11.81
#